data_AF-A0A286H7N7-F1
#
_entry.id   AF-A0A286H7N7-F1
#
_cell.length_a   1.000
_cell.length_b   1.000
_cell.length_c   1.000
_cell.angle_alpha   90.00
_cell.angle_beta   90.00
_cell.angle_gamma   90.00
#
_symmetry.space_group_name_H-M   'P 1'
#
loop_
_entity.id
_entity.type
_entity.pdbx_description
1 polymer ?
#
loop_
_entity_poly.entity_id
_entity_poly.type
_entity_poly.pdbx_seq_one_letter_code
_entity_poly.pdbx_strand_id
1 'polypeptide(L)'
;MAGIVRTDEERSGQPSEFQTQLYWLVVEASRLFEFLQGATEPDGDGGPVTHGPWDPAECSRQLLAWFDAGLIELFADPPDDVPRPRNAEEWRVWNGGEHLRWLDPVAARQLLSEPHRWTFESDDALVCVVRTDAGMEVTAPFL
;
A
#
# COMPACT_ATOMS: atom_id res chain seq x y z
N MET A 1 -32.24 -20.84 27.45
CA MET A 1 -32.44 -19.84 26.38
C MET A 1 -31.17 -19.02 26.29
N ALA A 2 -30.37 -19.29 25.27
CA ALA A 2 -29.09 -18.63 25.05
C ALA A 2 -29.33 -17.18 24.59
N GLY A 3 -28.74 -16.23 25.31
CA GLY A 3 -28.71 -14.84 24.92
C GLY A 3 -27.83 -14.68 23.68
N ILE A 4 -28.37 -14.03 22.66
CA ILE A 4 -27.61 -13.60 21.49
C ILE A 4 -26.69 -12.48 21.97
N VAL A 5 -25.43 -12.82 22.22
CA VAL A 5 -24.35 -11.83 22.30
C VAL A 5 -24.11 -11.39 20.86
N ARG A 6 -24.74 -10.27 20.47
CA ARG A 6 -24.27 -9.51 19.32
C ARG A 6 -22.97 -8.85 19.78
N THR A 7 -21.84 -9.28 19.24
CA THR A 7 -20.58 -8.56 19.42
C THR A 7 -20.71 -7.19 18.76
N ASP A 8 -20.46 -6.14 19.54
CA ASP A 8 -20.46 -4.74 19.12
C ASP A 8 -19.29 -4.43 18.15
N GLU A 9 -19.28 -5.02 16.96
CA GLU A 9 -18.33 -4.67 15.88
C GLU A 9 -18.98 -3.96 14.69
N GLU A 10 -20.30 -3.71 14.73
CA GLU A 10 -21.02 -3.09 13.60
C GLU A 10 -21.38 -1.60 13.81
N ARG A 11 -20.70 -0.86 14.71
CA ARG A 11 -21.12 0.51 15.01
C ARG A 11 -20.05 1.52 15.42
N SER A 12 -19.08 1.75 14.53
CA SER A 12 -18.44 3.06 14.40
C SER A 12 -17.96 3.22 12.97
N GLY A 13 -18.33 4.31 12.29
CA GLY A 13 -17.71 4.71 11.02
C GLY A 13 -16.27 5.18 11.25
N GLN A 14 -15.50 4.42 12.01
CA GLN A 14 -14.08 4.63 12.27
C GLN A 14 -13.35 3.39 11.76
N PRO A 15 -12.30 3.58 10.96
CA PRO A 15 -11.51 2.47 10.45
C PRO A 15 -10.69 1.80 11.55
N SER A 16 -10.36 0.54 11.31
CA SER A 16 -9.56 -0.27 12.23
C SER A 16 -8.11 0.22 12.31
N GLU A 17 -7.40 -0.22 13.34
CA GLU A 17 -5.95 0.00 13.46
C GLU A 17 -5.20 -0.59 12.26
N PHE A 18 -5.61 -1.77 11.80
CA PHE A 18 -5.10 -2.39 10.57
C PHE A 18 -5.26 -1.47 9.36
N GLN A 19 -6.47 -0.97 9.10
CA GLN A 19 -6.74 -0.07 7.97
C GLN A 19 -5.95 1.24 8.08
N THR A 20 -5.82 1.78 9.30
CA THR A 20 -5.04 2.99 9.57
C THR A 20 -3.56 2.81 9.25
N GLN A 21 -2.97 1.70 9.68
CA GLN A 21 -1.55 1.42 9.42
C GLN A 21 -1.29 1.01 7.97
N LEU A 22 -2.20 0.24 7.36
CA LEU A 22 -2.13 -0.11 5.94
C LEU A 22 -2.20 1.13 5.04
N TYR A 23 -3.03 2.11 5.43
CA TYR A 23 -3.14 3.39 4.74
C TYR A 23 -1.81 4.16 4.73
N TRP A 24 -1.04 4.12 5.82
CA TRP A 24 0.27 4.77 5.87
C TRP A 24 1.26 4.20 4.86
N LEU A 25 1.28 2.88 4.66
CA LEU A 25 2.10 2.27 3.61
C LEU A 25 1.72 2.77 2.20
N VAL A 26 0.44 3.00 1.94
CA VAL A 26 0.00 3.59 0.66
C VAL A 26 0.41 5.07 0.55
N VAL A 27 0.34 5.84 1.65
CA VAL A 27 0.81 7.23 1.69
C VAL A 27 2.30 7.34 1.37
N GLU A 28 3.08 6.36 1.84
CA GLU A 28 4.53 6.30 1.69
C GLU A 28 4.98 5.73 0.34
N ALA A 29 4.03 5.36 -0.53
CA ALA A 29 4.32 4.68 -1.79
C ALA A 29 5.08 3.35 -1.59
N SER A 30 4.78 2.64 -0.52
CA SER A 30 5.45 1.40 -0.14
C SER A 30 5.34 0.32 -1.21
N ARG A 31 6.34 -0.56 -1.22
CA ARG A 31 6.43 -1.71 -2.11
C ARG A 31 5.56 -2.84 -1.58
N LEU A 32 4.99 -3.66 -2.47
CA LEU A 32 4.08 -4.75 -2.09
C LEU A 32 4.67 -5.72 -1.06
N PHE A 33 5.98 -5.98 -1.06
CA PHE A 33 6.58 -6.85 -0.05
C PHE A 33 6.55 -6.28 1.37
N GLU A 34 6.56 -4.95 1.52
CA GLU A 34 6.60 -4.27 2.82
C GLU A 34 5.28 -4.47 3.57
N PHE A 35 4.16 -4.59 2.84
CA PHE A 35 2.84 -4.94 3.38
C PHE A 35 2.81 -6.30 4.09
N LEU A 36 3.71 -7.22 3.72
CA LEU A 36 3.77 -8.58 4.29
C LEU A 36 4.88 -8.75 5.32
N GLN A 37 5.95 -7.98 5.22
CA GLN A 37 7.12 -8.12 6.08
C GLN A 37 6.87 -7.56 7.49
N GLY A 38 6.04 -6.53 7.59
CA GLY A 38 5.95 -5.69 8.77
C GLY A 38 7.21 -4.84 8.95
N ALA A 39 7.08 -3.77 9.75
CA ALA A 39 8.15 -2.84 10.03
C ALA A 39 8.12 -2.45 11.50
N THR A 40 9.29 -2.26 12.11
CA THR A 40 9.39 -1.62 13.42
C THR A 40 10.16 -0.32 13.24
N GLU A 41 9.52 0.78 13.59
CA GLU A 41 10.03 2.12 13.38
C GLU A 41 10.01 2.90 14.69
N PRO A 42 10.93 3.87 14.89
CA PRO A 42 10.84 4.77 16.02
C PRO A 42 9.64 5.71 15.83
N ASP A 43 8.79 5.82 16.86
CA ASP A 43 7.83 6.90 16.97
C ASP A 43 8.54 8.24 17.24
N GLY A 44 7.80 9.33 17.07
CA GLY A 44 8.29 10.68 17.33
C GLY A 44 8.72 10.95 18.78
N ASP A 45 8.36 10.07 19.72
CA ASP A 45 8.71 10.13 21.14
C ASP A 45 9.87 9.17 21.50
N GLY A 46 10.43 8.45 20.51
CA GLY A 46 11.59 7.56 20.63
C GLY A 46 11.26 6.11 21.03
N GLY A 47 9.99 5.73 21.14
CA GLY A 47 9.53 4.36 21.35
C GLY A 47 9.37 3.58 20.04
N PRO A 48 9.50 2.23 20.03
CA PRO A 48 9.26 1.46 18.80
C PRO A 48 7.76 1.29 18.54
N VAL A 49 7.31 1.59 17.33
CA VAL A 49 6.01 1.22 16.78
C VAL A 49 6.21 0.09 15.78
N THR A 50 5.44 -0.99 15.93
CA THR A 50 5.47 -2.11 15.00
C THR A 50 4.21 -2.13 14.16
N HIS A 51 4.40 -2.15 12.84
CA HIS A 51 3.40 -2.35 11.81
C HIS A 51 3.50 -3.78 11.30
N GLY A 52 2.35 -4.47 11.17
CA GLY A 52 2.32 -5.85 10.70
C GLY A 52 3.24 -6.82 11.48
N PRO A 53 3.63 -7.95 10.88
CA PRO A 53 3.11 -8.46 9.61
C PRO A 53 1.62 -8.78 9.74
N TRP A 54 0.86 -8.50 8.69
CA TRP A 54 -0.57 -8.84 8.62
C TRP A 54 -0.79 -10.07 7.74
N ASP A 55 -1.99 -10.64 7.82
CA ASP A 55 -2.37 -11.75 6.94
C ASP A 55 -2.36 -11.28 5.47
N PRO A 56 -1.62 -11.97 4.57
CA PRO A 56 -1.52 -11.55 3.17
C PRO A 56 -2.88 -11.50 2.44
N ALA A 57 -3.81 -12.39 2.78
CA ALA A 57 -5.15 -12.37 2.21
C ALA A 57 -5.96 -11.17 2.69
N GLU A 58 -5.76 -10.74 3.94
CA GLU A 58 -6.41 -9.54 4.48
C GLU A 58 -5.85 -8.25 3.84
N CYS A 59 -4.53 -8.16 3.65
CA CYS A 59 -3.90 -7.09 2.88
C CYS A 59 -4.44 -7.04 1.44
N SER A 60 -4.45 -8.19 0.74
CA SER A 60 -5.02 -8.31 -0.61
C SER A 60 -6.47 -7.84 -0.66
N ARG A 61 -7.31 -8.31 0.27
CA ARG A 61 -8.71 -7.94 0.33
C ARG A 61 -8.91 -6.43 0.47
N GLN A 62 -8.16 -5.80 1.37
CA GLN A 62 -8.27 -4.37 1.62
C GLN A 62 -7.73 -3.53 0.45
N LEU A 63 -6.56 -3.88 -0.11
CA LEU A 63 -6.00 -3.18 -1.26
C LEU A 63 -6.88 -3.33 -2.50
N LEU A 64 -7.46 -4.52 -2.74
CA LEU A 64 -8.43 -4.70 -3.83
C LEU A 64 -9.66 -3.83 -3.66
N ALA A 65 -10.17 -3.67 -2.43
CA ALA A 65 -11.31 -2.79 -2.19
C ALA A 65 -10.99 -1.33 -2.53
N TRP A 66 -9.81 -0.83 -2.16
CA TRP A 66 -9.34 0.52 -2.51
C TRP A 66 -9.10 0.69 -4.00
N PHE A 67 -8.53 -0.33 -4.64
CA PHE A 67 -8.25 -0.31 -6.07
C PHE A 67 -9.55 -0.33 -6.89
N ASP A 68 -10.50 -1.21 -6.56
CA ASP A 68 -11.80 -1.30 -7.23
C ASP A 68 -12.64 -0.01 -7.01
N ALA A 69 -12.39 0.72 -5.92
CA ALA A 69 -12.97 2.04 -5.65
C ALA A 69 -12.25 3.19 -6.38
N GLY A 70 -11.15 2.93 -7.10
CA GLY A 70 -10.36 3.92 -7.83
C GLY A 70 -9.51 4.82 -6.93
N LEU A 71 -9.20 4.38 -5.71
CA LEU A 71 -8.49 5.19 -4.70
C LEU A 71 -6.98 4.95 -4.71
N ILE A 72 -6.54 3.82 -5.23
CA ILE A 72 -5.13 3.48 -5.37
C ILE A 72 -4.81 2.99 -6.78
N GLU A 73 -3.54 3.12 -7.15
CA GLU A 73 -2.97 2.63 -8.39
C GLU A 73 -1.54 2.14 -8.15
N LEU A 74 -1.01 1.36 -9.09
CA LEU A 74 0.25 0.65 -8.94
C LEU A 74 1.23 1.07 -10.04
N PHE A 75 2.49 1.26 -9.67
CA PHE A 75 3.58 1.43 -10.63
C PHE A 75 4.79 0.59 -10.25
N ALA A 76 5.59 0.24 -11.25
CA ALA A 76 6.91 -0.34 -11.04
C ALA A 76 8.00 0.71 -11.25
N ASP A 77 9.11 0.54 -10.53
CA ASP A 77 10.34 1.27 -10.79
C ASP A 77 10.75 1.17 -12.28
N PRO A 78 11.40 2.21 -12.83
CA PRO A 78 11.95 2.14 -14.18
C PRO A 78 12.94 0.97 -14.31
N PRO A 79 13.03 0.34 -15.51
CA PRO A 79 14.00 -0.71 -15.75
C PRO A 79 15.45 -0.21 -15.56
N ASP A 80 16.36 -1.15 -15.30
CA ASP A 80 17.75 -0.84 -14.92
C ASP A 80 18.57 -0.15 -16.01
N ASP A 81 18.12 -0.22 -17.26
CA ASP A 81 18.75 0.44 -18.40
C ASP A 81 18.40 1.93 -18.51
N VAL A 82 17.42 2.43 -17.74
CA VAL A 82 17.10 3.86 -17.69
C VAL A 82 18.18 4.59 -16.86
N PRO A 83 18.85 5.64 -17.39
CA PRO A 83 19.97 6.29 -16.71
C PRO A 83 19.61 6.94 -15.38
N ARG A 84 20.08 6.39 -14.25
CA ARG A 84 19.78 6.95 -12.92
C ARG A 84 20.32 8.37 -12.74
N PRO A 85 19.61 9.24 -11.98
CA PRO A 85 20.03 10.62 -11.76
C PRO A 85 21.36 10.66 -11.01
N ARG A 86 22.27 11.53 -11.46
CA ARG A 86 23.63 11.66 -10.92
C ARG A 86 23.77 12.78 -9.90
N ASN A 87 22.77 13.66 -9.84
CA ASN A 87 22.74 14.81 -8.96
C ASN A 87 21.28 15.17 -8.58
N ALA A 88 21.12 16.11 -7.65
CA ALA A 88 19.82 16.49 -7.11
C ALA A 88 18.88 17.17 -8.14
N GLU A 89 19.43 17.85 -9.15
CA GLU A 89 18.62 18.47 -10.20
C GLU A 89 18.03 17.39 -11.12
N GLU A 90 18.88 16.48 -11.60
CA GLU A 90 18.46 15.30 -12.37
C GLU A 90 17.45 14.45 -11.57
N TRP A 91 17.66 14.31 -10.25
CA TRP A 91 16.75 13.57 -9.38
C TRP A 91 15.35 14.19 -9.32
N ARG A 92 15.22 15.52 -9.28
CA ARG A 92 13.91 16.18 -9.24
C ARG A 92 13.11 15.96 -10.52
N VAL A 93 13.78 16.02 -11.67
CA VAL A 93 13.16 15.71 -12.97
C VAL A 93 12.76 14.24 -13.02
N TRP A 94 13.68 13.36 -12.60
CA TRP A 94 13.46 11.91 -12.58
C TRP A 94 12.26 11.49 -11.74
N ASN A 95 12.10 12.06 -10.55
CA ASN A 95 10.98 11.79 -9.66
C ASN A 95 9.70 12.55 -10.04
N GLY A 96 9.71 13.31 -11.14
CA GLY A 96 8.52 13.92 -11.73
C GLY A 96 7.52 12.91 -12.32
N GLY A 97 7.84 11.62 -12.31
CA GLY A 97 6.91 10.54 -12.67
C GLY A 97 7.05 10.01 -14.11
N GLU A 98 7.79 10.69 -14.98
CA GLU A 98 7.90 10.32 -16.41
C GLU A 98 8.53 8.94 -16.65
N HIS A 99 9.32 8.45 -15.70
CA HIS A 99 9.99 7.14 -15.79
C HIS A 99 9.24 6.03 -15.06
N LEU A 100 8.13 6.33 -14.39
CA LEU A 100 7.34 5.32 -13.69
C LEU A 100 6.54 4.51 -14.69
N ARG A 101 6.57 3.18 -14.53
CA ARG A 101 5.76 2.28 -15.35
C ARG A 101 4.49 1.94 -14.58
N TRP A 102 3.43 2.69 -14.85
CA TRP A 102 2.09 2.40 -14.37
C TRP A 102 1.62 1.03 -14.88
N LEU A 103 1.06 0.22 -13.99
CA LEU A 103 0.46 -1.05 -14.36
C LEU A 103 -0.90 -0.81 -15.00
N ASP A 104 -1.20 -1.54 -16.07
CA ASP A 104 -2.55 -1.61 -16.61
C ASP A 104 -3.54 -2.09 -15.53
N PRO A 105 -4.78 -1.56 -15.45
CA PRO A 105 -5.70 -1.91 -14.38
C PRO A 105 -5.99 -3.40 -14.25
N VAL A 106 -6.02 -4.17 -15.34
CA VAL A 106 -6.23 -5.63 -15.28
C VAL A 106 -5.02 -6.30 -14.63
N ALA A 107 -3.81 -5.91 -15.01
CA ALA A 107 -2.58 -6.45 -14.45
C ALA A 107 -2.41 -6.07 -12.97
N ALA A 108 -2.69 -4.81 -12.61
CA ALA A 108 -2.66 -4.33 -11.24
C ALA A 108 -3.64 -5.12 -10.35
N ARG A 109 -4.88 -5.28 -10.82
CA ARG A 109 -5.89 -6.03 -10.09
C ARG A 109 -5.51 -7.50 -9.92
N GLN A 110 -4.96 -8.14 -10.96
CA GLN A 110 -4.50 -9.52 -10.88
C GLN A 110 -3.39 -9.66 -9.83
N LEU A 111 -2.38 -8.78 -9.88
CA LEU A 111 -1.29 -8.80 -8.91
C LEU A 111 -1.79 -8.59 -7.47
N LEU A 112 -2.74 -7.67 -7.28
CA LEU A 112 -3.36 -7.42 -5.97
C LEU A 112 -4.17 -8.63 -5.45
N SER A 113 -4.63 -9.53 -6.33
CA SER A 113 -5.35 -10.75 -5.95
C SER A 113 -4.44 -11.94 -5.64
N GLU A 114 -3.14 -11.79 -5.83
CA GLU A 114 -2.15 -12.86 -5.73
C GLU A 114 -1.05 -12.52 -4.70
N PRO A 115 -1.38 -12.35 -3.40
CA PRO A 115 -0.43 -11.86 -2.39
C PRO A 115 0.79 -12.77 -2.17
N HIS A 116 0.72 -14.03 -2.59
CA HIS A 116 1.87 -14.94 -2.60
C HIS A 116 3.00 -14.50 -3.55
N ARG A 117 2.75 -13.55 -4.46
CA ARG A 117 3.75 -12.96 -5.38
C ARG A 117 4.47 -11.76 -4.78
N TRP A 118 4.03 -11.23 -3.64
CA TRP A 118 4.61 -10.03 -3.02
C TRP A 118 5.80 -10.37 -2.13
N THR A 119 6.66 -11.27 -2.59
CA THR A 119 7.84 -11.72 -1.85
C THR A 119 9.07 -11.04 -2.41
N PHE A 120 10.03 -10.66 -1.57
CA PHE A 120 11.24 -9.90 -1.96
C PHE A 120 12.01 -10.50 -3.16
N GLU A 121 11.87 -11.79 -3.42
CA GLU A 121 12.51 -12.52 -4.53
C GLU A 121 11.77 -12.39 -5.87
N SER A 122 10.56 -11.83 -5.88
CA SER A 122 9.72 -11.63 -7.05
C SER A 122 9.94 -10.24 -7.64
N ASP A 123 10.00 -10.15 -8.98
CA ASP A 123 9.98 -8.85 -9.68
C ASP A 123 8.73 -8.03 -9.32
N ASP A 124 7.62 -8.71 -8.96
CA ASP A 124 6.37 -8.05 -8.56
C ASP A 124 6.44 -7.40 -7.19
N ALA A 125 7.36 -7.82 -6.31
CA ALA A 125 7.45 -7.27 -4.96
C ALA A 125 7.88 -5.81 -4.96
N LEU A 126 8.60 -5.36 -6.00
CA LEU A 126 9.07 -3.99 -6.11
C LEU A 126 8.00 -3.03 -6.66
N VAL A 127 6.82 -3.53 -6.99
CA VAL A 127 5.69 -2.68 -7.39
C VAL A 127 5.24 -1.85 -6.18
N CYS A 128 5.14 -0.55 -6.38
CA CYS A 128 4.68 0.42 -5.40
C CYS A 128 3.16 0.59 -5.49
N VAL A 129 2.54 0.82 -4.34
CA VAL A 129 1.12 1.18 -4.23
C VAL A 129 1.02 2.64 -3.84
N VAL A 130 0.27 3.44 -4.62
CA VAL A 130 0.06 4.86 -4.34
C VAL A 130 -1.40 5.25 -4.42
N ARG A 131 -1.73 6.40 -3.83
CA ARG A 131 -3.05 7.02 -3.95
C ARG A 131 -3.21 7.65 -5.34
N THR A 132 -4.39 7.48 -5.92
CA THR A 132 -4.84 8.30 -7.05
C THR A 132 -5.20 9.71 -6.57
N ASP A 133 -5.47 10.63 -7.50
CA ASP A 133 -6.03 11.95 -7.16
C ASP A 133 -7.31 11.82 -6.30
N ALA A 134 -8.20 10.88 -6.62
CA ALA A 134 -9.39 10.60 -5.81
C ALA A 134 -9.04 10.04 -4.42
N GLY A 135 -8.03 9.17 -4.33
CA GLY A 135 -7.52 8.67 -3.04
C GLY A 135 -6.90 9.76 -2.17
N MET A 136 -6.36 10.83 -2.76
CA MET A 136 -5.83 12.00 -2.03
C MET A 136 -6.94 12.87 -1.43
N GLU A 137 -8.14 12.86 -2.03
CA GLU A 137 -9.29 13.63 -1.54
C GLU A 137 -9.99 12.97 -0.35
N VAL A 138 -9.81 11.66 -0.17
CA VAL A 138 -10.36 10.92 0.98
C VAL A 138 -9.44 11.10 2.18
N THR A 139 -9.98 11.65 3.27
CA THR A 139 -9.23 11.76 4.53
C THR A 139 -8.97 10.38 5.14
N ALA A 140 -7.78 10.20 5.69
CA ALA A 140 -7.44 8.99 6.44
C ALA A 140 -8.47 8.70 7.54
N PRO A 141 -8.71 7.42 7.91
CA PRO A 141 -8.43 6.18 7.16
C PRO A 141 -9.69 5.63 6.44
N PHE A 142 -10.44 6.50 5.75
CA PHE A 142 -11.67 6.14 5.03
C PHE A 142 -11.45 5.62 3.60
N LEU A 143 -10.18 5.38 3.22
CA LEU A 143 -9.95 4.49 2.09
C LEU A 143 -10.60 3.16 2.44
#